data_AF-A6UQK0-F1
#
_entry.id   AF-A6UQK0-F1
#
_cell.length_a   1.000
_cell.length_b   1.000
_cell.length_c   1.000
_cell.angle_alpha   90.00
_cell.angle_beta   90.00
_cell.angle_gamma   90.00
#
_symmetry.space_group_name_H-M   'P 1'
#
loop_
_entity.id
_entity.type
_entity.pdbx_description
1 polymer ?
#
loop_
_entity_poly.entity_id
_entity_poly.type
_entity_poly.pdbx_seq_one_letter_code
_entity_poly.pdbx_strand_id
1 'polypeptide(L)'
;MNQKLGFINIDEEFNFENNSFDNNGGKSQLLIDLKGEPGKNCGGFCKFCYFRKVNFNNPEPLGCKQCTFQIGCDYCINSIREINGSFIPLPFALEQVQSSLMFQKYEKVNITSGGDTSYYPYLEDLCKIINQMGLKIHLGYTSGKGFKNLNQVKNLVNFGVNEVTFSVFSTDPNIRKEWMSDKNPEISLECLKYFCNTCETHCAIIVVPGINDGENLKNTIKDLTSWGANAVILMRFANKVENGLILENEPLIEEINVSSVERFGKLVKEMHELFGEKIRISGTPVYDPLTNTPFAIYYEKSILNDLRKKIRAKATIITGKVSYWYLSKIFNGTPVTVISVNKDISDLITKKDLETIDLSKLTDTVFYPENALVHERDAEEILTKDGVKRFVLRGIDKLTMDGEVSGVFTKEEAVNFEINAFTELIEKINFFGNPI
;
A
#
# COMPACT_ATOMS: atom_id res chain seq x y z
N MET A 1 -1.82 -4.49 18.58
CA MET A 1 -0.72 -5.35 18.11
C MET A 1 -1.15 -6.01 16.80
N ASN A 2 -1.47 -5.18 15.79
CA ASN A 2 -1.83 -5.59 14.43
C ASN A 2 -1.22 -4.53 13.53
N GLN A 3 -0.14 -4.87 12.84
CA GLN A 3 0.43 -4.12 11.73
C GLN A 3 0.65 -5.19 10.67
N LYS A 4 -0.15 -5.23 9.60
CA LYS A 4 0.04 -6.12 8.45
C LYS A 4 -0.27 -5.33 7.19
N LEU A 5 0.62 -5.41 6.19
CA LEU A 5 0.46 -4.78 4.88
C LEU A 5 0.43 -5.87 3.82
N GLY A 6 -0.68 -5.87 3.09
CA GLY A 6 -1.03 -6.71 1.95
C GLY A 6 -2.44 -6.25 1.57
N PHE A 7 -2.52 -5.27 0.67
CA PHE A 7 -3.56 -4.21 0.62
C PHE A 7 -3.32 -3.18 1.73
N ILE A 8 -3.10 -1.90 1.40
CA ILE A 8 -3.11 -0.85 2.41
C ILE A 8 -4.52 -0.86 3.02
N ASN A 9 -4.64 -1.43 4.22
CA ASN A 9 -5.79 -1.29 5.09
C ASN A 9 -5.93 0.22 5.35
N ILE A 10 -6.88 0.86 4.67
CA ILE A 10 -7.13 2.31 4.75
C ILE A 10 -7.52 2.75 6.17
N ASP A 11 -7.83 1.83 7.10
CA ASP A 11 -8.32 2.20 8.44
C ASP A 11 -7.48 1.70 9.64
N GLU A 12 -6.51 0.79 9.48
CA GLU A 12 -5.85 0.15 10.65
C GLU A 12 -4.63 0.90 11.21
N GLU A 13 -4.08 1.89 10.49
CA GLU A 13 -2.96 2.72 10.97
C GLU A 13 -3.39 4.05 11.61
N PHE A 14 -4.69 4.25 11.88
CA PHE A 14 -5.20 5.41 12.60
C PHE A 14 -5.26 5.25 14.13
N ASN A 15 -4.29 4.53 14.73
CA ASN A 15 -4.02 4.69 16.16
C ASN A 15 -3.07 5.88 16.36
N PHE A 16 -3.65 7.08 16.30
CA PHE A 16 -3.10 8.22 17.03
C PHE A 16 -3.06 7.84 18.50
N GLU A 17 -1.88 7.49 19.03
CA GLU A 17 -1.63 7.73 20.44
C GLU A 17 -1.76 9.25 20.65
N ASN A 18 -2.93 9.64 21.16
CA ASN A 18 -3.22 10.86 21.90
C ASN A 18 -2.32 12.05 21.56
N ASN A 19 -2.59 12.74 20.46
CA ASN A 19 -2.35 14.17 20.41
C ASN A 19 -3.47 14.86 19.63
N SER A 20 -4.16 15.73 20.35
CA SER A 20 -5.29 16.56 19.95
C SER A 20 -5.14 17.20 18.57
N PHE A 21 -5.84 16.65 17.57
CA PHE A 21 -6.33 17.40 16.42
C PHE A 21 -7.79 16.99 16.16
N ASP A 22 -8.66 17.45 17.05
CA ASP A 22 -10.07 17.64 16.74
C ASP A 22 -10.18 18.71 15.66
N ASN A 23 -10.56 18.29 14.44
CA ASN A 23 -11.53 18.96 13.55
C ASN A 23 -11.34 18.48 12.10
N ASN A 24 -11.96 17.35 11.75
CA ASN A 24 -12.72 17.15 10.52
C ASN A 24 -13.48 15.82 10.62
N GLY A 25 -14.77 15.81 10.25
CA GLY A 25 -15.72 14.72 10.49
C GLY A 25 -15.46 13.40 9.75
N GLY A 26 -14.36 12.72 10.09
CA GLY A 26 -14.07 11.35 9.66
C GLY A 26 -14.99 10.36 10.37
N LYS A 27 -15.80 9.63 9.60
CA LYS A 27 -16.67 8.57 10.12
C LYS A 27 -15.80 7.44 10.65
N SER A 28 -15.95 7.07 11.93
CA SER A 28 -15.20 5.96 12.51
C SER A 28 -15.56 4.65 11.80
N GLN A 29 -14.55 4.04 11.16
CA GLN A 29 -14.66 2.73 10.53
C GLN A 29 -14.02 1.66 11.43
N LEU A 30 -14.68 0.51 11.56
CA LEU A 30 -14.14 -0.66 12.23
C LEU A 30 -13.58 -1.63 11.20
N LEU A 31 -12.28 -1.91 11.23
CA LEU A 31 -11.73 -2.99 10.42
C LEU A 31 -11.98 -4.35 11.08
N ILE A 32 -12.40 -5.34 10.28
CA ILE A 32 -12.35 -6.75 10.65
C ILE A 32 -11.55 -7.54 9.62
N ASP A 33 -10.66 -8.40 10.10
CA ASP A 33 -9.84 -9.28 9.28
C ASP A 33 -10.39 -10.71 9.34
N LEU A 34 -10.85 -11.20 8.19
CA LEU A 34 -11.36 -12.57 8.04
C LEU A 34 -10.25 -13.62 7.94
N LYS A 35 -8.97 -13.22 8.01
CA LYS A 35 -7.80 -14.05 7.69
C LYS A 35 -7.85 -14.53 6.24
N GLY A 36 -7.46 -15.78 5.99
CA GLY A 36 -7.38 -16.34 4.66
C GLY A 36 -5.98 -16.22 4.07
N GLU A 37 -5.66 -17.17 3.19
CA GLU A 37 -4.35 -17.29 2.57
C GLU A 37 -4.45 -17.09 1.04
N PRO A 38 -3.56 -16.29 0.46
CA PRO A 38 -3.40 -16.17 -0.98
C PRO A 38 -3.23 -17.53 -1.67
N GLY A 39 -3.86 -17.70 -2.83
CA GLY A 39 -3.84 -18.93 -3.61
C GLY A 39 -4.79 -20.02 -3.11
N LYS A 40 -5.14 -20.05 -1.81
CA LYS A 40 -6.12 -20.99 -1.25
C LYS A 40 -7.50 -20.36 -1.13
N ASN A 41 -7.60 -19.21 -0.46
CA ASN A 41 -8.84 -18.52 -0.13
C ASN A 41 -9.24 -17.46 -1.18
N CYS A 42 -8.78 -17.60 -2.43
CA CYS A 42 -9.10 -16.67 -3.53
C CYS A 42 -9.30 -17.36 -4.90
N GLY A 43 -9.52 -18.69 -4.91
CA GLY A 43 -9.75 -19.45 -6.14
C GLY A 43 -8.51 -19.70 -6.99
N GLY A 44 -7.33 -19.75 -6.36
CA GLY A 44 -6.04 -19.90 -7.03
C GLY A 44 -5.36 -18.56 -7.32
N PHE A 45 -4.03 -18.64 -7.51
CA PHE A 45 -3.21 -17.47 -7.79
C PHE A 45 -3.54 -16.85 -9.16
N CYS A 46 -3.59 -15.53 -9.21
CA CYS A 46 -3.42 -14.77 -10.44
C CYS A 46 -1.98 -14.93 -10.96
N LYS A 47 -1.77 -14.86 -12.28
CA LYS A 47 -0.41 -14.94 -12.88
C LYS A 47 0.54 -13.88 -12.31
N PHE A 48 0.01 -12.68 -12.04
CA PHE A 48 0.71 -11.53 -11.47
C PHE A 48 0.72 -11.51 -9.93
N CYS A 49 0.21 -12.53 -9.25
CA CYS A 49 0.18 -12.54 -7.79
C CYS A 49 1.60 -12.72 -7.23
N TYR A 50 2.06 -11.75 -6.43
CA TYR A 50 3.39 -11.77 -5.84
C TYR A 50 3.61 -12.97 -4.90
N PHE A 51 2.56 -13.54 -4.31
CA PHE A 51 2.68 -14.73 -3.45
C PHE A 51 2.87 -16.06 -4.20
N ARG A 52 2.67 -16.11 -5.54
CA ARG A 52 2.57 -17.37 -6.30
C ARG A 52 3.84 -18.25 -6.24
N LYS A 53 5.02 -17.64 -6.09
CA LYS A 53 6.33 -18.33 -6.06
C LYS A 53 6.99 -18.27 -4.68
N VAL A 54 6.27 -17.84 -3.64
CA VAL A 54 6.83 -17.72 -2.29
C VAL A 54 6.97 -19.09 -1.64
N ASN A 55 8.10 -19.34 -0.97
CA ASN A 55 8.28 -20.53 -0.15
C ASN A 55 7.63 -20.32 1.24
N PHE A 56 6.55 -21.06 1.49
CA PHE A 56 5.81 -21.00 2.75
C PHE A 56 6.26 -22.02 3.81
N ASN A 57 7.10 -23.01 3.46
CA ASN A 57 7.43 -24.11 4.35
C ASN A 57 8.52 -23.78 5.38
N ASN A 58 9.41 -22.86 5.04
CA ASN A 58 10.50 -22.42 5.92
C ASN A 58 10.80 -20.94 5.68
N PRO A 59 9.92 -20.02 6.14
CA PRO A 59 10.10 -18.60 5.89
C PRO A 59 11.28 -18.05 6.70
N GLU A 60 12.29 -17.54 6.00
CA GLU A 60 13.40 -16.83 6.67
C GLU A 60 12.94 -15.45 7.16
N PRO A 61 13.33 -15.06 8.39
CA PRO A 61 12.99 -13.74 8.91
C PRO A 61 13.76 -12.65 8.14
N LEU A 62 13.04 -11.62 7.70
CA LEU A 62 13.66 -10.46 7.04
C LEU A 62 14.33 -9.52 8.07
N GLY A 63 13.78 -9.45 9.29
CA GLY A 63 14.05 -8.38 10.25
C GLY A 63 13.14 -7.17 10.00
N CYS A 64 12.82 -6.41 11.05
CA CYS A 64 12.04 -5.17 10.97
C CYS A 64 12.11 -4.39 12.30
N LYS A 65 11.46 -3.22 12.36
CA LYS A 65 11.38 -2.38 13.57
C LYS A 65 10.69 -3.05 14.77
N GLN A 66 9.83 -4.04 14.54
CA GLN A 66 9.13 -4.76 15.61
C GLN A 66 9.97 -5.90 16.23
N CYS A 67 11.11 -6.25 15.61
CA CYS A 67 12.01 -7.25 16.18
C CYS A 67 12.77 -6.62 17.35
N THR A 68 12.63 -7.18 18.55
CA THR A 68 13.24 -6.62 19.76
C THR A 68 14.60 -7.25 20.08
N PHE A 69 14.60 -8.50 20.57
CA PHE A 69 15.82 -9.18 21.01
C PHE A 69 16.37 -10.19 20.00
N GLN A 70 15.49 -10.71 19.14
CA GLN A 70 15.79 -11.72 18.13
C GLN A 70 15.21 -11.28 16.79
N ILE A 71 15.95 -11.59 15.72
CA ILE A 71 15.50 -11.36 14.35
C ILE A 71 14.40 -12.39 14.04
N GLY A 72 13.20 -11.91 13.74
CA GLY A 72 12.07 -12.79 13.42
C GLY A 72 10.85 -12.62 14.32
N CYS A 73 10.20 -11.46 14.28
CA CYS A 73 8.85 -11.31 14.84
C CYS A 73 7.78 -11.88 13.89
N ASP A 74 6.55 -12.08 14.40
CA ASP A 74 5.40 -12.54 13.59
C ASP A 74 5.16 -11.68 12.35
N TYR A 75 5.46 -10.39 12.42
CA TYR A 75 5.32 -9.50 11.27
C TYR A 75 6.23 -9.89 10.11
N CYS A 76 7.55 -9.90 10.34
CA CYS A 76 8.53 -10.13 9.27
C CYS A 76 8.64 -11.60 8.82
N ILE A 77 8.09 -12.54 9.59
CA ILE A 77 8.03 -13.97 9.24
C ILE A 77 6.70 -14.29 8.54
N ASN A 78 5.57 -14.07 9.21
CA ASN A 78 4.28 -14.59 8.77
C ASN A 78 3.42 -13.53 8.08
N SER A 79 3.33 -12.35 8.68
CA SER A 79 2.36 -11.32 8.28
C SER A 79 2.59 -10.79 6.88
N ILE A 80 3.83 -10.42 6.55
CA ILE A 80 4.21 -9.93 5.21
C ILE A 80 3.99 -11.00 4.14
N ARG A 81 3.99 -12.27 4.53
CA ARG A 81 3.75 -13.42 3.64
C ARG A 81 2.28 -13.81 3.57
N GLU A 82 1.38 -13.13 4.30
CA GLU A 82 -0.03 -13.49 4.42
C GLU A 82 -0.24 -14.95 4.87
N ILE A 83 0.66 -15.47 5.70
CA ILE A 83 0.53 -16.80 6.34
C ILE A 83 -0.37 -16.63 7.58
N ASN A 84 -1.64 -16.35 7.31
CA ASN A 84 -2.60 -15.95 8.34
C ASN A 84 -3.59 -17.06 8.73
N GLY A 85 -3.45 -18.26 8.15
CA GLY A 85 -4.41 -19.34 8.31
C GLY A 85 -5.63 -19.17 7.41
N SER A 86 -6.46 -20.21 7.36
CA SER A 86 -7.73 -20.18 6.63
C SER A 86 -8.70 -19.13 7.19
N PHE A 87 -9.76 -18.85 6.44
CA PHE A 87 -10.82 -17.94 6.90
C PHE A 87 -11.33 -18.30 8.30
N ILE A 88 -11.51 -17.29 9.14
CA ILE A 88 -12.08 -17.48 10.47
C ILE A 88 -13.56 -17.88 10.38
N PRO A 89 -14.06 -18.73 11.28
CA PRO A 89 -15.49 -18.98 11.42
C PRO A 89 -16.32 -17.73 11.72
N LEU A 90 -17.59 -17.73 11.30
CA LEU A 90 -18.53 -16.63 11.50
C LEU A 90 -18.61 -16.12 12.97
N PRO A 91 -18.65 -16.97 14.02
CA PRO A 91 -18.66 -16.48 15.40
C PRO A 91 -17.47 -15.60 15.76
N PHE A 92 -16.26 -15.94 15.29
CA PHE A 92 -15.06 -15.15 15.56
C PHE A 92 -15.03 -13.83 14.79
N ALA A 93 -15.57 -13.80 13.56
CA ALA A 93 -15.75 -12.55 12.82
C ALA A 93 -16.73 -11.61 13.55
N LEU A 94 -17.82 -12.16 14.10
CA LEU A 94 -18.80 -11.39 14.86
C LEU A 94 -18.26 -10.93 16.22
N GLU A 95 -17.44 -11.75 16.88
CA GLU A 95 -16.77 -11.38 18.13
C GLU A 95 -15.89 -10.13 17.94
N GLN A 96 -15.12 -10.04 16.85
CA GLN A 96 -14.34 -8.84 16.53
C GLN A 96 -15.20 -7.57 16.43
N VAL A 97 -16.39 -7.69 15.82
CA VAL A 97 -17.34 -6.56 15.72
C VAL A 97 -17.91 -6.20 17.09
N GLN A 98 -18.42 -7.19 17.82
CA GLN A 98 -19.09 -6.97 19.10
C GLN A 98 -18.13 -6.42 20.16
N SER A 99 -16.92 -6.97 20.26
CA SER A 99 -15.91 -6.50 21.20
C SER A 99 -15.51 -5.05 20.93
N SER A 100 -15.34 -4.66 19.67
CA SER A 100 -14.98 -3.29 19.31
C SER A 100 -16.10 -2.29 19.62
N LEU A 101 -17.36 -2.68 19.38
CA LEU A 101 -18.54 -1.85 19.68
C LEU A 101 -18.73 -1.58 21.19
N MET A 102 -18.12 -2.37 22.08
CA MET A 102 -18.14 -2.10 23.52
C MET A 102 -17.31 -0.87 23.90
N PHE A 103 -16.29 -0.53 23.10
CA PHE A 103 -15.34 0.54 23.42
C PHE A 103 -15.64 1.82 22.65
N GLN A 104 -16.09 1.71 21.41
CA GLN A 104 -16.29 2.86 20.53
C GLN A 104 -17.50 2.63 19.62
N LYS A 105 -18.17 3.73 19.24
CA LYS A 105 -19.20 3.71 18.21
C LYS A 105 -18.56 3.83 16.83
N TYR A 106 -18.99 2.95 15.93
CA TYR A 106 -18.61 2.94 14.53
C TYR A 106 -19.84 3.18 13.65
N GLU A 107 -19.65 3.80 12.49
CA GLU A 107 -20.72 3.95 11.49
C GLU A 107 -20.66 2.86 10.42
N LYS A 108 -19.47 2.30 10.22
CA LYS A 108 -19.16 1.39 9.11
C LYS A 108 -18.17 0.31 9.56
N VAL A 109 -18.34 -0.90 9.03
CA VAL A 109 -17.38 -2.00 9.15
C VAL A 109 -16.68 -2.22 7.82
N ASN A 110 -15.36 -2.17 7.82
CA ASN A 110 -14.52 -2.54 6.68
C ASN A 110 -14.11 -4.01 6.83
N ILE A 111 -14.58 -4.85 5.90
CA ILE A 111 -14.33 -6.29 5.90
C ILE A 111 -13.17 -6.58 4.95
N THR A 112 -12.04 -7.04 5.49
CA THR A 112 -10.85 -7.41 4.72
C THR A 112 -10.46 -8.87 4.93
N SER A 113 -9.54 -9.37 4.10
CA SER A 113 -8.99 -10.71 4.20
C SER A 113 -7.68 -10.82 3.43
N GLY A 114 -6.75 -11.69 3.87
CA GLY A 114 -5.56 -12.06 3.08
C GLY A 114 -5.91 -12.84 1.80
N GLY A 115 -7.10 -13.45 1.77
CA GLY A 115 -7.74 -14.00 0.57
C GLY A 115 -8.61 -12.99 -0.18
N ASP A 116 -9.58 -13.49 -0.94
CA ASP A 116 -10.61 -12.64 -1.57
C ASP A 116 -11.91 -12.78 -0.76
N THR A 117 -12.47 -11.66 -0.28
CA THR A 117 -13.68 -11.68 0.55
C THR A 117 -14.86 -12.37 -0.14
N SER A 118 -14.93 -12.36 -1.48
CA SER A 118 -15.98 -13.08 -2.23
C SER A 118 -15.91 -14.60 -2.09
N TYR A 119 -14.81 -15.15 -1.60
CA TYR A 119 -14.65 -16.57 -1.27
C TYR A 119 -14.99 -16.90 0.19
N TYR A 120 -15.27 -15.90 1.03
CA TYR A 120 -15.65 -16.15 2.41
C TYR A 120 -17.01 -16.87 2.47
N PRO A 121 -17.09 -18.10 3.02
CA PRO A 121 -18.31 -18.92 2.92
C PRO A 121 -19.55 -18.31 3.58
N TYR A 122 -19.35 -17.44 4.58
CA TYR A 122 -20.41 -16.86 5.39
C TYR A 122 -20.58 -15.36 5.14
N LEU A 123 -20.16 -14.85 3.98
CA LEU A 123 -20.16 -13.41 3.70
C LEU A 123 -21.56 -12.79 3.77
N GLU A 124 -22.58 -13.42 3.16
CA GLU A 124 -23.96 -12.92 3.20
C GLU A 124 -24.52 -12.89 4.64
N ASP A 125 -24.28 -13.95 5.42
CA ASP A 125 -24.72 -14.03 6.82
C ASP A 125 -24.01 -12.98 7.70
N LEU A 126 -22.70 -12.82 7.52
CA LEU A 126 -21.92 -11.80 8.21
C LEU A 126 -22.46 -10.40 7.92
N CYS A 127 -22.64 -10.05 6.64
CA CYS A 127 -23.18 -8.75 6.25
C CYS A 127 -24.60 -8.52 6.80
N LYS A 128 -25.45 -9.54 6.74
CA LYS A 128 -26.81 -9.47 7.28
C LYS A 128 -26.83 -9.17 8.77
N ILE A 129 -25.98 -9.82 9.56
CA ILE A 129 -25.89 -9.61 11.00
C ILE A 129 -25.30 -8.23 11.32
N ILE A 130 -24.24 -7.80 10.63
CA ILE A 130 -23.65 -6.47 10.81
C ILE A 130 -24.68 -5.37 10.50
N ASN A 131 -25.46 -5.51 9.43
CA ASN A 131 -26.51 -4.55 9.09
C ASN A 131 -27.67 -4.55 10.10
N GLN A 132 -28.00 -5.69 10.72
CA GLN A 132 -28.95 -5.73 11.84
C GLN A 132 -28.43 -4.97 13.09
N MET A 133 -27.11 -4.84 13.24
CA MET A 133 -26.50 -3.98 14.27
C MET A 133 -26.55 -2.48 13.88
N GLY A 134 -27.07 -2.13 12.70
CA GLY A 134 -27.23 -0.76 12.22
C GLY A 134 -25.98 -0.18 11.55
N LEU A 135 -24.98 -1.01 11.25
CA LEU A 135 -23.71 -0.58 10.65
C LEU A 135 -23.73 -0.69 9.13
N LYS A 136 -23.09 0.26 8.44
CA LYS A 136 -22.77 0.15 7.01
C LYS A 136 -21.57 -0.75 6.78
N ILE A 137 -21.39 -1.21 5.55
CA ILE A 137 -20.35 -2.18 5.23
C ILE A 137 -19.54 -1.72 4.03
N HIS A 138 -18.22 -1.75 4.20
CA HIS A 138 -17.24 -1.69 3.13
C HIS A 138 -16.64 -3.08 2.92
N LEU A 139 -16.66 -3.56 1.68
CA LEU A 139 -15.86 -4.72 1.30
C LEU A 139 -14.46 -4.24 0.91
N GLY A 140 -13.50 -4.35 1.84
CA GLY A 140 -12.15 -3.80 1.72
C GLY A 140 -11.28 -4.42 0.64
N TYR A 141 -11.61 -5.64 0.19
CA TYR A 141 -10.99 -6.25 -0.97
C TYR A 141 -11.84 -7.37 -1.58
N THR A 142 -12.16 -7.28 -2.87
CA THR A 142 -12.71 -8.40 -3.65
C THR A 142 -12.24 -8.34 -5.10
N SER A 143 -12.03 -9.48 -5.75
CA SER A 143 -11.84 -9.55 -7.21
C SER A 143 -13.10 -10.00 -7.94
N GLY A 144 -14.16 -10.32 -7.21
CA GLY A 144 -15.42 -10.87 -7.72
C GLY A 144 -15.38 -12.35 -8.11
N LYS A 145 -14.20 -12.97 -8.18
CA LYS A 145 -14.01 -14.38 -8.58
C LYS A 145 -14.81 -15.38 -7.75
N GLY A 146 -15.12 -15.05 -6.50
CA GLY A 146 -15.85 -15.90 -5.58
C GLY A 146 -17.37 -15.88 -5.80
N PHE A 147 -17.90 -14.79 -6.36
CA PHE A 147 -19.34 -14.62 -6.55
C PHE A 147 -19.90 -15.62 -7.56
N LYS A 148 -21.07 -16.19 -7.25
CA LYS A 148 -21.69 -17.24 -8.08
C LYS A 148 -22.72 -16.72 -9.06
N ASN A 149 -23.32 -15.58 -8.76
CA ASN A 149 -24.33 -14.93 -9.59
C ASN A 149 -24.59 -13.50 -9.05
N LEU A 150 -25.28 -12.69 -9.86
CA LEU A 150 -25.62 -11.32 -9.50
C LEU A 150 -26.54 -11.20 -8.27
N ASN A 151 -27.40 -12.19 -7.99
CA ASN A 151 -28.33 -12.11 -6.86
C ASN A 151 -27.59 -12.13 -5.51
N GLN A 152 -26.47 -12.84 -5.42
CA GLN A 152 -25.61 -12.81 -4.24
C GLN A 152 -25.15 -11.38 -3.93
N VAL A 153 -24.69 -10.64 -4.94
CA VAL A 153 -24.24 -9.25 -4.78
C VAL A 153 -25.40 -8.31 -4.45
N LYS A 154 -26.57 -8.49 -5.08
CA LYS A 154 -27.80 -7.75 -4.72
C LYS A 154 -28.15 -7.94 -3.24
N ASN A 155 -28.02 -9.15 -2.72
CA ASN A 155 -28.25 -9.43 -1.30
C ASN A 155 -27.24 -8.69 -0.42
N LEU A 156 -25.95 -8.70 -0.77
CA LEU A 156 -24.93 -7.96 -0.01
C LEU A 156 -25.25 -6.47 0.08
N VAL A 157 -25.67 -5.84 -1.02
CA VAL A 157 -26.10 -4.43 -1.04
C VAL A 157 -27.34 -4.21 -0.17
N ASN A 158 -28.34 -5.11 -0.27
CA ASN A 158 -29.52 -5.08 0.61
C ASN A 158 -29.16 -5.28 2.10
N PHE A 159 -28.08 -5.99 2.38
CA PHE A 159 -27.49 -6.19 3.70
C PHE A 159 -26.46 -5.10 4.06
N GLY A 160 -26.58 -3.90 3.51
CA GLY A 160 -25.86 -2.72 4.01
C GLY A 160 -24.47 -2.51 3.43
N VAL A 161 -24.01 -3.35 2.48
CA VAL A 161 -22.80 -3.05 1.69
C VAL A 161 -23.05 -1.81 0.84
N ASN A 162 -22.30 -0.75 1.11
CA ASN A 162 -22.41 0.52 0.41
C ASN A 162 -21.08 1.05 -0.14
N GLU A 163 -19.97 0.37 0.17
CA GLU A 163 -18.65 0.67 -0.37
C GLU A 163 -17.93 -0.62 -0.74
N VAL A 164 -17.17 -0.63 -1.85
CA VAL A 164 -16.43 -1.80 -2.32
C VAL A 164 -15.10 -1.40 -2.94
N THR A 165 -14.02 -2.03 -2.49
CA THR A 165 -12.73 -2.02 -3.18
C THR A 165 -12.60 -3.26 -4.06
N PHE A 166 -12.56 -3.05 -5.38
CA PHE A 166 -12.64 -4.11 -6.37
C PHE A 166 -11.35 -4.21 -7.21
N SER A 167 -10.72 -5.39 -7.24
CA SER A 167 -9.58 -5.68 -8.12
C SER A 167 -10.06 -6.07 -9.52
N VAL A 168 -9.98 -5.11 -10.45
CA VAL A 168 -10.56 -5.23 -11.79
C VAL A 168 -9.63 -5.95 -12.76
N PHE A 169 -8.34 -5.58 -12.76
CA PHE A 169 -7.31 -5.98 -13.74
C PHE A 169 -7.63 -5.63 -15.21
N SER A 170 -8.77 -6.05 -15.75
CA SER A 170 -9.28 -5.70 -17.09
C SER A 170 -10.79 -5.88 -17.13
N THR A 171 -11.50 -5.09 -17.94
CA THR A 171 -12.92 -5.36 -18.26
C THR A 171 -13.08 -6.37 -19.41
N ASP A 172 -11.99 -6.86 -20.00
CA ASP A 172 -12.02 -7.96 -20.96
C ASP A 172 -12.12 -9.32 -20.23
N PRO A 173 -13.22 -10.08 -20.42
CA PRO A 173 -13.41 -11.37 -19.76
C PRO A 173 -12.31 -12.39 -20.08
N ASN A 174 -11.75 -12.36 -21.31
CA ASN A 174 -10.71 -13.31 -21.72
C ASN A 174 -9.40 -13.06 -20.97
N ILE A 175 -9.02 -11.79 -20.83
CA ILE A 175 -7.84 -11.40 -20.07
C ILE A 175 -8.01 -11.80 -18.61
N ARG A 176 -9.19 -11.54 -18.00
CA ARG A 176 -9.47 -11.97 -16.62
C ARG A 176 -9.38 -13.48 -16.45
N LYS A 177 -9.98 -14.25 -17.37
CA LYS A 177 -9.95 -15.71 -17.35
C LYS A 177 -8.52 -16.23 -17.34
N GLU A 178 -7.67 -15.68 -18.20
CA GLU A 178 -6.30 -16.12 -18.36
C GLU A 178 -5.40 -15.66 -17.20
N TRP A 179 -5.48 -14.39 -16.80
CA TRP A 179 -4.52 -13.77 -15.89
C TRP A 179 -4.92 -13.81 -14.43
N MET A 180 -6.22 -13.77 -14.13
CA MET A 180 -6.73 -13.86 -12.76
C MET A 180 -7.14 -15.28 -12.37
N SER A 181 -7.10 -16.21 -13.34
CA SER A 181 -7.70 -17.54 -13.21
C SER A 181 -9.20 -17.47 -12.89
N ASP A 182 -9.88 -16.39 -13.31
CA ASP A 182 -11.31 -16.19 -13.07
C ASP A 182 -12.11 -17.26 -13.83
N LYS A 183 -12.90 -18.05 -13.10
CA LYS A 183 -13.67 -19.13 -13.69
C LYS A 183 -14.94 -18.64 -14.38
N ASN A 184 -15.46 -17.49 -13.96
CA ASN A 184 -16.70 -16.91 -14.49
C ASN A 184 -16.53 -15.38 -14.63
N PRO A 185 -15.62 -14.91 -15.49
CA PRO A 185 -15.28 -13.49 -15.58
C PRO A 185 -16.47 -12.61 -15.98
N GLU A 186 -17.43 -13.12 -16.75
CA GLU A 186 -18.66 -12.41 -17.10
C GLU A 186 -19.51 -12.12 -15.86
N ILE A 187 -19.63 -13.08 -14.94
CA ILE A 187 -20.36 -12.91 -13.68
C ILE A 187 -19.62 -11.92 -12.78
N SER A 188 -18.30 -12.03 -12.67
CA SER A 188 -17.47 -11.09 -11.89
C SER A 188 -17.64 -9.66 -12.38
N LEU A 189 -17.66 -9.45 -13.70
CA LEU A 189 -17.84 -8.13 -14.31
C LEU A 189 -19.28 -7.62 -14.21
N GLU A 190 -20.28 -8.49 -14.31
CA GLU A 190 -21.69 -8.13 -14.05
C GLU A 190 -21.88 -7.66 -12.59
N CYS A 191 -21.25 -8.36 -11.65
CA CYS A 191 -21.23 -7.98 -10.24
C CYS A 191 -20.55 -6.63 -10.00
N LEU A 192 -19.37 -6.42 -10.59
CA LEU A 192 -18.66 -5.14 -10.53
C LEU A 192 -19.53 -4.01 -11.09
N LYS A 193 -20.13 -4.20 -12.26
CA LYS A 193 -21.02 -3.20 -12.86
C LYS A 193 -22.20 -2.88 -11.95
N TYR A 194 -22.77 -3.88 -11.27
CA TYR A 194 -23.83 -3.62 -10.30
C TYR A 194 -23.34 -2.80 -9.11
N PHE A 195 -22.19 -3.14 -8.53
CA PHE A 195 -21.59 -2.34 -7.45
C PHE A 195 -21.34 -0.90 -7.87
N CYS A 196 -20.77 -0.64 -9.05
CA CYS A 196 -20.56 0.73 -9.54
C CYS A 196 -21.86 1.54 -9.64
N ASN A 197 -23.01 0.89 -9.88
CA ASN A 197 -24.31 1.56 -9.97
C ASN A 197 -24.99 1.78 -8.61
N THR A 198 -24.57 1.06 -7.55
CA THR A 198 -25.31 1.02 -6.28
C THR A 198 -24.48 1.39 -5.05
N CYS A 199 -23.16 1.34 -5.16
CA CYS A 199 -22.20 1.50 -4.07
C CYS A 199 -21.10 2.47 -4.47
N GLU A 200 -20.46 3.08 -3.47
CA GLU A 200 -19.17 3.72 -3.68
C GLU A 200 -18.14 2.65 -4.05
N THR A 201 -17.64 2.68 -5.29
CA THR A 201 -16.79 1.61 -5.81
C THR A 201 -15.42 2.15 -6.19
N HIS A 202 -14.39 1.69 -5.47
CA HIS A 202 -12.99 2.00 -5.73
C HIS A 202 -12.35 0.82 -6.45
N CYS A 203 -11.82 1.06 -7.65
CA CYS A 203 -11.28 0.02 -8.52
C CYS A 203 -9.76 0.01 -8.46
N ALA A 204 -9.15 -1.17 -8.34
CA ALA A 204 -7.71 -1.34 -8.41
C ALA A 204 -7.31 -2.11 -9.69
N ILE A 205 -6.32 -1.60 -10.41
CA ILE A 205 -5.78 -2.20 -11.62
C ILE A 205 -4.27 -2.33 -11.50
N ILE A 206 -3.78 -3.57 -11.37
CA ILE A 206 -2.35 -3.86 -11.55
C ILE A 206 -2.04 -3.81 -13.04
N VAL A 207 -1.18 -2.87 -13.44
CA VAL A 207 -0.80 -2.67 -14.85
C VAL A 207 0.40 -3.53 -15.19
N VAL A 208 0.17 -4.54 -16.02
CA VAL A 208 1.15 -5.48 -16.54
C VAL A 208 1.47 -5.12 -18.00
N PRO A 209 2.71 -4.67 -18.31
CA PRO A 209 3.07 -4.25 -19.67
C PRO A 209 2.85 -5.32 -20.73
N GLY A 210 2.24 -4.94 -21.85
CA GLY A 210 1.92 -5.82 -22.98
C GLY A 210 0.69 -6.70 -22.79
N ILE A 211 0.00 -6.60 -21.64
CA ILE A 211 -1.13 -7.47 -21.29
C ILE A 211 -2.41 -6.67 -21.13
N ASN A 212 -2.45 -5.78 -20.13
CA ASN A 212 -3.61 -4.94 -19.81
C ASN A 212 -3.24 -3.45 -19.77
N ASP A 213 -2.20 -3.05 -20.49
CA ASP A 213 -1.81 -1.65 -20.71
C ASP A 213 -2.36 -1.11 -22.04
N GLY A 214 -1.93 0.09 -22.42
CA GLY A 214 -2.29 0.71 -23.70
C GLY A 214 -3.81 0.83 -23.91
N GLU A 215 -4.29 0.32 -25.04
CA GLU A 215 -5.71 0.42 -25.41
C GLU A 215 -6.62 -0.42 -24.51
N ASN A 216 -6.14 -1.56 -23.98
CA ASN A 216 -6.92 -2.36 -23.05
C ASN A 216 -7.17 -1.60 -21.74
N LEU A 217 -6.15 -0.90 -21.22
CA LEU A 217 -6.30 -0.06 -20.03
C LEU A 217 -7.30 1.08 -20.26
N LYS A 218 -7.19 1.77 -21.41
CA LYS A 218 -8.11 2.86 -21.76
C LYS A 218 -9.56 2.37 -21.85
N ASN A 219 -9.79 1.23 -22.50
CA ASN A 219 -11.12 0.63 -22.57
C ASN A 219 -11.62 0.22 -21.18
N THR A 220 -10.75 -0.36 -20.35
CA THR A 220 -11.09 -0.72 -18.97
C THR A 220 -11.54 0.51 -18.17
N ILE A 221 -10.77 1.59 -18.17
CA ILE A 221 -11.12 2.81 -17.43
C ILE A 221 -12.39 3.47 -18.02
N LYS A 222 -12.55 3.45 -19.35
CA LYS A 222 -13.76 3.94 -20.02
C LYS A 222 -15.01 3.18 -19.57
N ASP A 223 -14.94 1.85 -19.51
CA ASP A 223 -16.02 1.01 -19.03
C ASP A 223 -16.36 1.33 -17.57
N LEU A 224 -15.35 1.36 -16.69
CA LEU A 224 -15.52 1.68 -15.27
C LEU A 224 -16.15 3.06 -15.07
N THR A 225 -15.69 4.07 -15.83
CA THR A 225 -16.28 5.41 -15.84
C THR A 225 -17.74 5.36 -16.26
N SER A 226 -18.07 4.60 -17.32
CA SER A 226 -19.45 4.47 -17.81
C SER A 226 -20.37 3.71 -16.86
N TRP A 227 -19.82 2.82 -16.03
CA TRP A 227 -20.57 2.04 -15.05
C TRP A 227 -20.77 2.79 -13.73
N GLY A 228 -20.09 3.92 -13.52
CA GLY A 228 -20.24 4.75 -12.32
C GLY A 228 -19.22 4.50 -11.22
N ALA A 229 -18.07 3.89 -11.53
CA ALA A 229 -17.00 3.74 -10.53
C ALA A 229 -16.52 5.12 -10.02
N ASN A 230 -16.20 5.22 -8.73
CA ASN A 230 -15.83 6.48 -8.08
C ASN A 230 -14.34 6.79 -8.25
N ALA A 231 -13.50 5.75 -8.16
CA ALA A 231 -12.05 5.88 -8.23
C ALA A 231 -11.40 4.68 -8.92
N VAL A 232 -10.26 4.93 -9.56
CA VAL A 232 -9.36 3.92 -10.12
C VAL A 232 -7.95 4.20 -9.62
N ILE A 233 -7.38 3.24 -8.90
CA ILE A 233 -5.95 3.23 -8.61
C ILE A 233 -5.22 2.29 -9.57
N LEU A 234 -4.20 2.83 -10.22
CA LEU A 234 -3.27 2.06 -11.03
C LEU A 234 -2.09 1.60 -10.17
N MET A 235 -1.80 0.32 -10.17
CA MET A 235 -0.68 -0.26 -9.41
C MET A 235 0.40 -0.72 -10.38
N ARG A 236 1.64 -0.31 -10.16
CA ARG A 236 2.76 -0.76 -10.98
C ARG A 236 3.07 -2.22 -10.66
N PHE A 237 3.14 -3.06 -11.69
CA PHE A 237 3.50 -4.46 -11.52
C PHE A 237 4.92 -4.64 -10.98
N ALA A 238 5.08 -5.45 -9.92
CA ALA A 238 6.38 -5.85 -9.39
C ALA A 238 6.77 -7.23 -9.93
N ASN A 239 7.89 -7.29 -10.66
CA ASN A 239 8.38 -8.54 -11.24
C ASN A 239 9.71 -9.01 -10.66
N LYS A 240 10.54 -8.09 -10.17
CA LYS A 240 11.88 -8.34 -9.62
C LYS A 240 12.08 -7.69 -8.27
N VAL A 241 13.18 -8.01 -7.62
CA VAL A 241 13.63 -7.48 -6.33
C VAL A 241 13.71 -5.97 -6.41
N GLU A 242 14.24 -5.37 -7.48
CA GLU A 242 14.28 -3.91 -7.60
C GLU A 242 12.88 -3.26 -7.62
N ASN A 243 11.82 -3.99 -7.99
CA ASN A 243 10.45 -3.46 -8.04
C ASN A 243 9.69 -3.63 -6.72
N GLY A 244 10.27 -4.32 -5.73
CA GLY A 244 9.62 -4.56 -4.44
C GLY A 244 9.36 -6.03 -4.12
N LEU A 245 9.80 -6.99 -4.93
CA LEU A 245 9.77 -8.40 -4.51
C LEU A 245 10.82 -8.62 -3.40
N ILE A 246 10.38 -9.14 -2.25
CA ILE A 246 11.20 -9.30 -1.04
C ILE A 246 11.20 -10.73 -0.50
N LEU A 247 10.48 -11.64 -1.16
CA LEU A 247 10.22 -13.00 -0.67
C LEU A 247 10.92 -14.06 -1.53
N GLU A 248 12.04 -13.69 -2.16
CA GLU A 248 12.89 -14.58 -2.98
C GLU A 248 12.11 -15.31 -4.10
N ASN A 249 11.15 -14.60 -4.66
CA ASN A 249 10.13 -15.09 -5.58
C ASN A 249 10.29 -14.49 -6.99
N GLU A 250 11.45 -13.89 -7.28
CA GLU A 250 11.75 -13.26 -8.56
C GLU A 250 12.38 -14.21 -9.60
N PRO A 251 12.28 -13.88 -10.89
CA PRO A 251 11.25 -13.00 -11.44
C PRO A 251 9.87 -13.69 -11.34
N LEU A 252 8.80 -12.92 -11.21
CA LEU A 252 7.46 -13.52 -11.17
C LEU A 252 7.06 -14.10 -12.55
N ILE A 253 7.38 -13.37 -13.62
CA ILE A 253 7.11 -13.71 -15.02
C ILE A 253 8.35 -13.32 -15.86
N GLU A 254 8.99 -14.29 -16.50
CA GLU A 254 10.28 -14.10 -17.20
C GLU A 254 10.18 -13.13 -18.38
N GLU A 255 9.06 -13.17 -19.10
CA GLU A 255 8.89 -12.47 -20.37
C GLU A 255 8.52 -10.99 -20.20
N ILE A 256 8.28 -10.52 -18.97
CA ILE A 256 7.76 -9.18 -18.71
C ILE A 256 8.84 -8.24 -18.19
N ASN A 257 9.10 -7.21 -18.99
CA ASN A 257 9.92 -6.08 -18.58
C ASN A 257 9.02 -4.99 -17.99
N VAL A 258 9.17 -4.76 -16.68
CA VAL A 258 8.42 -3.73 -15.95
C VAL A 258 8.83 -2.34 -16.43
N SER A 259 7.87 -1.45 -16.65
CA SER A 259 8.11 -0.05 -17.00
C SER A 259 8.89 0.67 -15.89
N SER A 260 9.69 1.69 -16.22
CA SER A 260 10.31 2.51 -15.18
C SER A 260 9.27 3.25 -14.34
N VAL A 261 9.62 3.63 -13.10
CA VAL A 261 8.77 4.46 -12.23
C VAL A 261 8.32 5.74 -12.95
N GLU A 262 9.22 6.41 -13.68
CA GLU A 262 8.91 7.62 -14.45
C GLU A 262 7.87 7.34 -15.55
N ARG A 263 8.05 6.25 -16.33
CA ARG A 263 7.11 5.89 -17.39
C ARG A 263 5.75 5.52 -16.82
N PHE A 264 5.71 4.86 -15.67
CA PHE A 264 4.47 4.57 -14.97
C PHE A 264 3.77 5.85 -14.49
N GLY A 265 4.49 6.80 -13.89
CA GLY A 265 3.92 8.10 -13.52
C GLY A 265 3.33 8.86 -14.70
N LYS A 266 3.98 8.82 -15.87
CA LYS A 266 3.44 9.38 -17.12
C LYS A 266 2.15 8.68 -17.55
N LEU A 267 2.10 7.35 -17.49
CA LEU A 267 0.88 6.59 -17.79
C LEU A 267 -0.29 7.01 -16.89
N VAL A 268 -0.06 7.14 -15.58
CA VAL A 268 -1.10 7.57 -14.64
C VAL A 268 -1.60 8.97 -14.98
N LYS A 269 -0.69 9.89 -15.29
CA LYS A 269 -1.03 11.24 -15.74
C LYS A 269 -1.84 11.23 -17.03
N GLU A 270 -1.44 10.44 -18.03
CA GLU A 270 -2.18 10.30 -19.29
C GLU A 270 -3.61 9.78 -19.06
N MET A 271 -3.79 8.78 -18.19
CA MET A 271 -5.13 8.28 -17.87
C MET A 271 -5.98 9.33 -17.14
N HIS A 272 -5.37 10.10 -16.24
CA HIS A 272 -6.03 11.23 -15.58
C HIS A 272 -6.41 12.34 -16.57
N GLU A 273 -5.56 12.69 -17.53
CA GLU A 273 -5.90 13.68 -18.57
C GLU A 273 -7.07 13.23 -19.45
N LEU A 274 -7.21 11.92 -19.69
CA LEU A 274 -8.30 11.36 -20.51
C LEU A 274 -9.62 11.21 -19.76
N PHE A 275 -9.60 10.88 -18.46
CA PHE A 275 -10.79 10.46 -17.73
C PHE A 275 -11.01 11.18 -16.38
N GLY A 276 -10.03 11.94 -15.90
CA GLY A 276 -9.96 12.53 -14.56
C GLY A 276 -11.07 13.53 -14.22
N GLU A 277 -11.77 14.06 -15.23
CA GLU A 277 -12.97 14.90 -15.03
C GLU A 277 -14.19 14.12 -14.55
N LYS A 278 -14.22 12.80 -14.80
CA LYS A 278 -15.38 11.93 -14.54
C LYS A 278 -15.14 10.89 -13.45
N ILE A 279 -13.89 10.48 -13.28
CA ILE A 279 -13.49 9.47 -12.32
C ILE A 279 -12.16 9.85 -11.69
N ARG A 280 -12.01 9.59 -10.39
CA ARG A 280 -10.75 9.80 -9.70
C ARG A 280 -9.71 8.80 -10.19
N ILE A 281 -8.53 9.27 -10.58
CA ILE A 281 -7.42 8.40 -11.00
C ILE A 281 -6.18 8.73 -10.17
N SER A 282 -5.56 7.71 -9.58
CA SER A 282 -4.28 7.79 -8.88
C SER A 282 -3.40 6.60 -9.25
N GLY A 283 -2.13 6.64 -8.84
CA GLY A 283 -1.21 5.53 -9.06
C GLY A 283 -0.31 5.26 -7.85
N THR A 284 0.10 4.00 -7.68
CA THR A 284 1.06 3.56 -6.68
C THR A 284 2.21 2.75 -7.32
N PRO A 285 3.48 3.01 -6.94
CA PRO A 285 3.93 3.92 -5.87
C PRO A 285 3.98 5.40 -6.27
N VAL A 286 3.71 5.70 -7.55
CA VAL A 286 3.58 7.05 -8.11
C VAL A 286 2.46 6.99 -9.15
N TYR A 287 1.72 8.03 -9.48
CA TYR A 287 1.73 9.40 -9.03
C TYR A 287 0.25 9.77 -8.84
N ASP A 288 -0.05 10.68 -7.93
CA ASP A 288 -1.39 11.21 -7.76
C ASP A 288 -1.49 12.61 -8.40
N PRO A 289 -2.20 12.76 -9.53
CA PRO A 289 -2.31 14.04 -10.23
C PRO A 289 -3.08 15.13 -9.48
N LEU A 290 -3.97 14.78 -8.54
CA LEU A 290 -4.76 15.77 -7.81
C LEU A 290 -4.00 16.37 -6.63
N THR A 291 -3.25 15.53 -5.91
CA THR A 291 -2.53 15.93 -4.68
C THR A 291 -1.05 16.21 -4.94
N ASN A 292 -0.54 15.82 -6.11
CA ASN A 292 0.89 15.79 -6.45
C ASN A 292 1.74 14.80 -5.63
N THR A 293 1.13 13.82 -4.97
CA THR A 293 1.88 12.84 -4.17
C THR A 293 2.49 11.73 -5.05
N PRO A 294 3.57 11.07 -4.59
CA PRO A 294 4.35 11.39 -3.40
C PRO A 294 5.19 12.67 -3.56
N PHE A 295 5.48 13.30 -2.42
CA PHE A 295 6.27 14.51 -2.22
C PHE A 295 5.66 15.76 -2.89
N ALA A 296 4.40 16.05 -2.59
CA ALA A 296 3.71 17.28 -3.03
C ALA A 296 4.48 18.56 -2.64
N ILE A 297 5.16 18.56 -1.49
CA ILE A 297 6.01 19.64 -0.98
C ILE A 297 7.15 20.01 -1.93
N TYR A 298 7.59 19.08 -2.79
CA TYR A 298 8.61 19.34 -3.80
C TYR A 298 8.22 20.52 -4.73
N TYR A 299 6.92 20.71 -4.97
CA TYR A 299 6.40 21.76 -5.82
C TYR A 299 6.25 23.11 -5.10
N GLU A 300 6.38 23.16 -3.78
CA GLU A 300 6.16 24.34 -2.94
C GLU A 300 7.48 25.03 -2.56
N LYS A 301 8.01 25.84 -3.49
CA LYS A 301 9.38 26.41 -3.41
C LYS A 301 9.68 27.24 -2.15
N SER A 302 8.73 28.05 -1.68
CA SER A 302 8.91 28.88 -0.48
C SER A 302 9.12 28.01 0.76
N ILE A 303 8.25 27.02 0.92
CA ILE A 303 8.25 26.07 2.03
C ILE A 303 9.56 25.27 2.04
N LEU A 304 10.00 24.75 0.90
CA LEU A 304 11.28 24.04 0.78
C LEU A 304 12.47 24.90 1.21
N ASN A 305 12.50 26.17 0.80
CA ASN A 305 13.60 27.07 1.18
C ASN A 305 13.64 27.31 2.69
N ASP A 306 12.48 27.40 3.34
CA ASP A 306 12.41 27.60 4.78
C ASP A 306 12.79 26.33 5.56
N LEU A 307 12.39 25.14 5.08
CA LEU A 307 12.84 23.87 5.64
C LEU A 307 14.36 23.70 5.53
N ARG A 308 14.96 24.00 4.37
CA ARG A 308 16.41 23.91 4.18
C ARG A 308 17.21 24.78 5.15
N LYS A 309 16.74 26.00 5.44
CA LYS A 309 17.39 26.92 6.39
C LYS A 309 17.43 26.38 7.83
N LYS A 310 16.51 25.46 8.18
CA LYS A 310 16.46 24.86 9.52
C LYS A 310 17.47 23.73 9.71
N ILE A 311 18.13 23.27 8.66
CA ILE A 311 19.11 22.18 8.73
C ILE A 311 20.45 22.74 9.22
N ARG A 312 20.92 22.23 10.37
CA ARG A 312 22.15 22.67 11.06
C ARG A 312 23.15 21.54 11.29
N ALA A 313 22.90 20.35 10.74
CA ALA A 313 23.74 19.18 10.93
C ALA A 313 23.92 18.36 9.64
N LYS A 314 25.05 17.65 9.55
CA LYS A 314 25.38 16.68 8.50
C LYS A 314 24.84 15.31 8.85
N ALA A 315 24.22 14.65 7.89
CA ALA A 315 23.74 13.28 7.99
C ALA A 315 23.60 12.65 6.60
N THR A 316 23.49 11.33 6.56
CA THR A 316 23.17 10.58 5.34
C THR A 316 21.77 9.99 5.46
N ILE A 317 20.97 10.07 4.39
CA ILE A 317 19.67 9.41 4.28
C ILE A 317 19.76 8.34 3.19
N ILE A 318 19.50 7.09 3.57
CA ILE A 318 19.34 5.96 2.66
C ILE A 318 17.86 5.84 2.28
N THR A 319 17.57 5.61 1.00
CA THR A 319 16.20 5.56 0.50
C THR A 319 16.06 4.69 -0.75
N GLY A 320 14.82 4.41 -1.18
CA GLY A 320 14.52 3.77 -2.46
C GLY A 320 14.51 4.75 -3.63
N LYS A 321 14.48 4.23 -4.87
CA LYS A 321 14.58 5.04 -6.10
C LYS A 321 13.46 6.06 -6.26
N VAL A 322 12.22 5.73 -5.85
CA VAL A 322 11.07 6.64 -5.94
C VAL A 322 11.36 7.89 -5.11
N SER A 323 11.65 7.71 -3.82
CA SER A 323 11.93 8.80 -2.89
C SER A 323 13.25 9.51 -3.20
N TYR A 324 14.28 8.81 -3.69
CA TYR A 324 15.58 9.39 -4.02
C TYR A 324 15.47 10.59 -4.95
N TRP A 325 14.64 10.50 -6.01
CA TRP A 325 14.49 11.59 -6.95
C TRP A 325 14.00 12.88 -6.26
N TYR A 326 13.01 12.77 -5.38
CA TYR A 326 12.47 13.92 -4.63
C TYR A 326 13.43 14.38 -3.53
N LEU A 327 13.90 13.46 -2.69
CA LEU A 327 14.76 13.78 -1.54
C LEU A 327 16.09 14.41 -1.98
N SER A 328 16.70 13.94 -3.06
CA SER A 328 17.92 14.55 -3.62
C SER A 328 17.72 16.01 -4.04
N LYS A 329 16.50 16.37 -4.49
CA LYS A 329 16.16 17.76 -4.82
C LYS A 329 15.80 18.55 -3.57
N ILE A 330 15.04 17.99 -2.65
CA ILE A 330 14.62 18.65 -1.41
C ILE A 330 15.86 19.01 -0.57
N PHE A 331 16.82 18.11 -0.43
CA PHE A 331 18.06 18.33 0.33
C PHE A 331 19.22 18.92 -0.50
N ASN A 332 18.98 19.30 -1.76
CA ASN A 332 20.02 19.91 -2.59
C ASN A 332 20.55 21.21 -1.96
N GLY A 333 21.87 21.35 -1.89
CA GLY A 333 22.54 22.50 -1.27
C GLY A 333 22.55 22.49 0.26
N THR A 334 22.10 21.41 0.89
CA THR A 334 22.16 21.21 2.35
C THR A 334 23.32 20.28 2.71
N PRO A 335 23.74 20.22 3.98
CA PRO A 335 24.73 19.23 4.46
C PRO A 335 24.27 17.77 4.44
N VAL A 336 23.02 17.49 4.05
CA VAL A 336 22.44 16.14 4.06
C VAL A 336 22.77 15.42 2.75
N THR A 337 23.40 14.26 2.85
CA THR A 337 23.68 13.39 1.70
C THR A 337 22.54 12.38 1.54
N VAL A 338 22.00 12.23 0.33
CA VAL A 338 20.94 11.24 0.03
C VAL A 338 21.51 10.15 -0.87
N ILE A 339 21.33 8.88 -0.49
CA ILE A 339 21.81 7.70 -1.22
C ILE A 339 20.63 6.78 -1.54
N SER A 340 20.56 6.30 -2.78
CA SER A 340 19.57 5.30 -3.19
C SER A 340 20.16 3.90 -3.19
N VAL A 341 19.38 2.92 -2.71
CA VAL A 341 19.60 1.51 -3.05
C VAL A 341 18.91 1.14 -4.36
N ASN A 342 19.17 -0.06 -4.89
CA ASN A 342 18.52 -0.57 -6.10
C ASN A 342 17.10 -1.14 -5.85
N LYS A 343 16.29 -0.47 -5.02
CA LYS A 343 14.91 -0.82 -4.67
C LYS A 343 14.00 0.36 -4.95
N ASP A 344 12.85 0.15 -5.57
CA ASP A 344 11.92 1.25 -5.90
C ASP A 344 11.28 1.83 -4.63
N ILE A 345 10.75 0.98 -3.75
CA ILE A 345 9.98 1.36 -2.55
C ILE A 345 10.88 1.28 -1.30
N SER A 346 10.98 2.39 -0.57
CA SER A 346 11.84 2.55 0.62
C SER A 346 11.51 1.58 1.77
N ASP A 347 10.24 1.28 1.98
CA ASP A 347 9.80 0.40 3.07
C ASP A 347 10.10 -1.08 2.77
N LEU A 348 10.33 -1.43 1.50
CA LEU A 348 10.67 -2.78 1.06
C LEU A 348 12.19 -3.00 0.96
N ILE A 349 13.00 -2.09 1.52
CA ILE A 349 14.45 -2.25 1.64
C ILE A 349 14.74 -3.40 2.61
N THR A 350 15.59 -4.32 2.19
CA THR A 350 16.07 -5.47 2.97
C THR A 350 17.56 -5.35 3.28
N LYS A 351 18.09 -6.26 4.11
CA LYS A 351 19.53 -6.30 4.42
C LYS A 351 20.41 -6.41 3.16
N LYS A 352 19.97 -7.21 2.18
CA LYS A 352 20.67 -7.40 0.90
C LYS A 352 20.78 -6.09 0.12
N ASP A 353 19.77 -5.22 0.23
CA ASP A 353 19.80 -3.92 -0.43
C ASP A 353 20.82 -2.98 0.26
N LEU A 354 20.91 -2.99 1.60
CA LEU A 354 21.89 -2.19 2.35
C LEU A 354 23.33 -2.62 2.10
N GLU A 355 23.58 -3.91 1.90
CA GLU A 355 24.92 -4.46 1.58
C GLU A 355 25.50 -3.89 0.28
N THR A 356 24.65 -3.35 -0.61
CA THR A 356 25.10 -2.74 -1.88
C THR A 356 25.64 -1.32 -1.74
N ILE A 357 25.52 -0.71 -0.56
CA ILE A 357 25.88 0.68 -0.34
C ILE A 357 27.40 0.85 -0.26
N ASP A 358 27.90 1.84 -0.99
CA ASP A 358 29.27 2.31 -0.89
C ASP A 358 29.48 3.09 0.42
N LEU A 359 30.06 2.41 1.41
CA LEU A 359 30.25 2.93 2.77
C LEU A 359 31.13 4.19 2.82
N SER A 360 31.99 4.41 1.82
CA SER A 360 32.85 5.60 1.74
C SER A 360 32.08 6.90 1.56
N LYS A 361 30.80 6.82 1.15
CA LYS A 361 29.90 7.96 0.96
C LYS A 361 29.08 8.30 2.20
N LEU A 362 29.14 7.48 3.24
CA LEU A 362 28.36 7.64 4.45
C LEU A 362 29.04 8.62 5.42
N THR A 363 28.23 9.49 6.01
CA THR A 363 28.63 10.32 7.16
C THR A 363 28.57 9.53 8.46
N ASP A 364 29.04 10.14 9.56
CA ASP A 364 29.01 9.54 10.91
C ASP A 364 27.58 9.28 11.44
N THR A 365 26.57 9.95 10.88
CA THR A 365 25.15 9.71 11.20
C THR A 365 24.41 9.28 9.94
N VAL A 366 23.72 8.14 9.99
CA VAL A 366 23.00 7.55 8.87
C VAL A 366 21.56 7.22 9.26
N PHE A 367 20.61 7.71 8.48
CA PHE A 367 19.19 7.39 8.57
C PHE A 367 18.79 6.44 7.46
N TYR A 368 18.04 5.38 7.78
CA TYR A 368 17.39 4.50 6.81
C TYR A 368 15.88 4.43 7.08
N PRO A 369 15.04 4.00 6.13
CA PRO A 369 13.58 4.09 6.29
C PRO A 369 13.09 3.35 7.54
N GLU A 370 12.15 3.96 8.26
CA GLU A 370 11.62 3.41 9.51
C GLU A 370 11.02 2.02 9.30
N ASN A 371 10.28 1.83 8.20
CA ASN A 371 9.61 0.58 7.87
C ASN A 371 10.45 -0.40 7.05
N ALA A 372 11.74 -0.11 6.82
CA ALA A 372 12.63 -1.05 6.16
C ALA A 372 12.67 -2.41 6.88
N LEU A 373 12.67 -3.47 6.07
CA LEU A 373 12.67 -4.87 6.48
C LEU A 373 14.10 -5.33 6.80
N VAL A 374 14.68 -4.66 7.79
CA VAL A 374 16.03 -4.87 8.31
C VAL A 374 15.96 -4.78 9.82
N HIS A 375 16.65 -5.64 10.55
CA HIS A 375 16.83 -5.48 11.99
C HIS A 375 17.86 -4.38 12.28
N GLU A 376 17.72 -3.63 13.39
CA GLU A 376 18.64 -2.52 13.71
C GLU A 376 20.10 -2.97 13.84
N ARG A 377 20.35 -4.09 14.52
CA ARG A 377 21.67 -4.73 14.58
C ARG A 377 22.26 -5.06 13.21
N ASP A 378 21.45 -5.60 12.29
CA ASP A 378 21.92 -5.92 10.93
C ASP A 378 22.28 -4.63 10.19
N ALA A 379 21.46 -3.59 10.31
CA ALA A 379 21.73 -2.29 9.71
C ALA A 379 23.03 -1.67 10.26
N GLU A 380 23.25 -1.73 11.58
CA GLU A 380 24.46 -1.25 12.23
C GLU A 380 25.71 -2.03 11.77
N GLU A 381 25.64 -3.37 11.77
CA GLU A 381 26.73 -4.24 11.33
C GLU A 381 27.11 -3.99 9.86
N ILE A 382 26.11 -3.92 8.97
CA ILE A 382 26.32 -3.70 7.54
C ILE A 382 26.94 -2.32 7.30
N LEU A 383 26.38 -1.27 7.89
CA LEU A 383 26.77 0.11 7.62
C LEU A 383 28.03 0.56 8.38
N THR A 384 28.60 -0.28 9.25
CA THR A 384 29.88 -0.04 9.94
C THR A 384 30.97 -1.07 9.60
N LYS A 385 30.73 -1.92 8.59
CA LYS A 385 31.64 -3.01 8.19
C LYS A 385 33.03 -2.56 7.73
N ASP A 386 33.18 -1.29 7.34
CA ASP A 386 34.47 -0.68 7.00
C ASP A 386 35.29 -0.22 8.24
N GLY A 387 34.78 -0.46 9.45
CA GLY A 387 35.43 -0.11 10.71
C GLY A 387 35.21 1.35 11.16
N VAL A 388 34.46 2.15 10.39
CA VAL A 388 34.09 3.51 10.79
C VAL A 388 32.86 3.45 11.70
N LYS A 389 32.97 4.08 12.88
CA LYS A 389 31.85 4.16 13.83
C LYS A 389 30.80 5.13 13.30
N ARG A 390 29.55 4.67 13.20
CA ARG A 390 28.41 5.48 12.75
C ARG A 390 27.22 5.32 13.69
N PHE A 391 26.47 6.40 13.89
CA PHE A 391 25.12 6.36 14.44
C PHE A 391 24.16 5.94 13.33
N VAL A 392 23.75 4.67 13.36
CA VAL A 392 22.78 4.11 12.41
C VAL A 392 21.40 4.12 13.04
N LEU A 393 20.51 4.94 12.49
CA LEU A 393 19.21 5.23 13.06
C LEU A 393 18.12 4.99 12.03
N ARG A 394 16.94 4.55 12.48
CA ARG A 394 15.75 4.64 11.64
C ARG A 394 15.34 6.11 11.45
N GLY A 395 14.76 6.40 10.29
CA GLY A 395 14.22 7.69 9.92
C GLY A 395 12.94 8.02 10.67
N ILE A 396 11.98 8.65 9.99
CA ILE A 396 10.62 8.80 10.50
C ILE A 396 9.70 7.84 9.75
N ASP A 397 8.51 7.60 10.30
CA ASP A 397 7.59 6.57 9.80
C ASP A 397 7.16 6.82 8.34
N LYS A 398 6.65 8.02 8.03
CA LYS A 398 6.21 8.38 6.68
C LYS A 398 6.62 9.81 6.35
N LEU A 399 7.31 9.99 5.23
CA LEU A 399 7.69 11.31 4.69
C LEU A 399 6.66 11.87 3.71
N THR A 400 5.79 11.02 3.20
CA THR A 400 4.80 11.32 2.17
C THR A 400 3.76 10.19 2.12
N MET A 401 2.83 10.30 1.18
CA MET A 401 1.69 9.40 0.98
C MET A 401 1.77 8.85 -0.44
N ASP A 402 1.39 7.59 -0.65
CA ASP A 402 1.23 7.04 -2.00
C ASP A 402 -0.22 7.20 -2.49
N GLY A 403 -0.49 6.72 -3.71
CA GLY A 403 -1.82 6.82 -4.32
C GLY A 403 -2.92 6.00 -3.64
N GLU A 404 -2.59 5.06 -2.75
CA GLU A 404 -3.56 4.30 -1.95
C GLU A 404 -4.10 5.17 -0.80
N VAL A 405 -3.24 5.98 -0.18
CA VAL A 405 -3.63 6.83 0.96
C VAL A 405 -4.08 8.23 0.52
N SER A 406 -3.44 8.82 -0.50
CA SER A 406 -3.73 10.20 -0.92
C SER A 406 -5.11 10.40 -1.54
N GLY A 407 -5.83 9.32 -1.84
CA GLY A 407 -7.17 9.36 -2.42
C GLY A 407 -8.21 10.13 -1.60
N VAL A 408 -8.03 10.18 -0.27
CA VAL A 408 -8.94 10.89 0.66
C VAL A 408 -8.44 12.29 1.07
N PHE A 409 -7.27 12.71 0.57
CA PHE A 409 -6.64 13.98 0.92
C PHE A 409 -6.84 15.02 -0.17
N THR A 410 -7.01 16.27 0.25
CA THR A 410 -6.79 17.42 -0.63
C THR A 410 -5.30 17.66 -0.84
N LYS A 411 -4.95 18.43 -1.89
CA LYS A 411 -3.56 18.86 -2.10
C LYS A 411 -2.98 19.58 -0.88
N GLU A 412 -3.77 20.46 -0.24
CA GLU A 412 -3.31 21.23 0.92
C GLU A 412 -3.05 20.34 2.12
N GLU A 413 -3.93 19.38 2.41
CA GLU A 413 -3.74 18.42 3.50
C GLU A 413 -2.51 17.53 3.26
N ALA A 414 -2.30 17.08 2.02
CA ALA A 414 -1.10 16.31 1.65
C ALA A 414 0.19 17.13 1.86
N VAL A 415 0.20 18.41 1.45
CA VAL A 415 1.34 19.30 1.68
C VAL A 415 1.57 19.53 3.18
N ASN A 416 0.52 19.78 3.96
CA ASN A 416 0.63 19.99 5.41
C ASN A 416 1.16 18.75 6.14
N PHE A 417 0.69 17.56 5.75
CA PHE A 417 1.24 16.29 6.24
C PHE A 417 2.75 16.20 6.00
N GLU A 418 3.18 16.47 4.77
CA GLU A 418 4.60 16.42 4.41
C GLU A 418 5.42 17.50 5.13
N ILE A 419 4.89 18.71 5.35
CA ILE A 419 5.58 19.75 6.14
C ILE A 419 5.89 19.25 7.55
N ASN A 420 4.91 18.62 8.20
CA ASN A 420 5.06 18.09 9.55
C ASN A 420 6.11 16.98 9.56
N ALA A 421 6.00 16.03 8.63
CA ALA A 421 6.94 14.92 8.49
C ALA A 421 8.38 15.43 8.24
N PHE A 422 8.59 16.33 7.29
CA PHE A 422 9.92 16.89 7.03
C PHE A 422 10.45 17.72 8.19
N THR A 423 9.59 18.40 8.95
CA THR A 423 10.00 19.14 10.15
C THR A 423 10.55 18.17 11.20
N GLU A 424 9.84 17.07 11.47
CA GLU A 424 10.29 16.02 12.39
C GLU A 424 11.61 15.39 11.94
N LEU A 425 11.74 15.04 10.65
CA LEU A 425 12.97 14.49 10.11
C LEU A 425 14.14 15.48 10.27
N ILE A 426 13.93 16.78 10.01
CA ILE A 426 14.97 17.81 10.17
C ILE A 426 15.37 17.97 11.64
N GLU A 427 14.41 17.93 12.57
CA GLU A 427 14.70 17.95 14.01
C GLU A 427 15.55 16.74 14.42
N LYS A 428 15.20 15.55 13.93
CA LYS A 428 15.97 14.32 14.17
C LYS A 428 17.39 14.41 13.58
N ILE A 429 17.53 14.91 12.35
CA ILE A 429 18.84 15.18 11.73
C ILE A 429 19.66 16.15 12.57
N ASN A 430 19.03 17.24 13.03
CA ASN A 430 19.70 18.27 13.82
C ASN A 430 20.10 17.82 15.22
N PHE A 431 19.42 16.81 15.76
CA PHE A 431 19.70 16.25 17.08
C PHE A 431 20.83 15.22 17.03
N PHE A 432 20.78 14.29 16.08
CA PHE A 432 21.74 13.17 15.97
C PHE A 432 22.88 13.39 14.98
N GLY A 433 22.71 14.32 14.04
CA GLY A 433 23.70 14.64 13.02
C GLY A 433 24.86 15.45 13.58
N ASN A 434 25.96 15.46 12.83
CA ASN A 434 27.15 16.22 13.21
C ASN A 434 26.93 17.73 12.93
N PRO A 435 26.97 18.62 13.94
CA PRO A 435 26.74 20.05 13.74
C PRO A 435 27.67 20.68 12.70
N ILE A 436 27.17 21.67 11.94
CA ILE A 436 27.96 22.45 10.97
C ILE A 436 28.69 23.60 11.65
#